data_AF-A0A094GQ44-F1
#
_entry.id   AF-A0A094GQ44-F1
#
_cell.length_a   1.000
_cell.length_b   1.000
_cell.length_c   1.000
_cell.angle_alpha   90.00
_cell.angle_beta   90.00
_cell.angle_gamma   90.00
#
_symmetry.space_group_name_H-M   'P 1'
#
loop_
_entity.id
_entity.type
_entity.pdbx_description
1 polymer ?
#
loop_
_entity_poly.entity_id
_entity_poly.type
_entity_poly.pdbx_seq_one_letter_code
_entity_poly.pdbx_strand_id
1 'polypeptide(L)'
;MRRCLRPFIRLISSPLSSDGTCLAFNRTFTTSIARWAAPPSKPKTDLERRIDAIPLERFRNFCIVAHVDHGKSTLSDRLLELTGTIEKGGNKQILDKLDVERERGITVKAQTCSMLYNYKGEDYMLHLVDTPGHVDFRAEVTRSYASCGGALLLVDASQGVQAQTVANFYLAFSQGLTLVPVVNKIDLPSADPPRALEQLESTFELKPENAVLISAKTGLNVEEILPKVIEQIPAPVGDHLKPLRLLLVDSWYDNYKGVILLVRIFDGTIKAGDHVVSFATGLKYIVGEVGIMHPLETPQKSLRAGQVGYIYFNPGMKQSKDAKVGDTFTTVGSERLVEPYPGFEEPKSMVFVAAFPVDQGEHGHLEDSINQIVLNDRSVTLQKESSEALGAGWRLGFLGTLHCSVFEDRLRQEHGASLIITPPTVPFKVIWNTGKETIIQNPALFPDGDEGSSKVAELQEPYVEATITMPEEYLGKVIELCEVNRGIQQSLNFFTSTQVILKYLVPLAQLVDDFFGKLKGATRGYASLDYEDAGWRKSQIVKMQLLVNKVPVDAVSRTDVRGDYPGDGGEEDRCARDDQAVPEGCAGEAARERYFAAKEAAGEAEGGKEKAEGGGEYHDSAGGFPEVLGKVV
;
A
#
# COMPACT_ATOMS: atom_id res chain seq x y z
N MET A 1 -52.71 -27.40 -19.67
CA MET A 1 -52.87 -28.71 -20.34
C MET A 1 -52.72 -29.81 -19.30
N ARG A 2 -53.74 -30.69 -19.18
CA ARG A 2 -53.79 -32.12 -18.76
C ARG A 2 -52.71 -32.66 -17.77
N ARG A 3 -52.97 -33.52 -16.77
CA ARG A 3 -54.14 -34.29 -16.29
C ARG A 3 -53.71 -35.09 -15.02
N CYS A 4 -54.71 -35.55 -14.26
CA CYS A 4 -54.76 -36.77 -13.43
C CYS A 4 -53.97 -36.83 -12.10
N LEU A 5 -54.47 -37.35 -10.96
CA LEU A 5 -55.68 -38.14 -10.63
C LEU A 5 -56.03 -37.98 -9.11
N ARG A 6 -57.32 -38.09 -8.82
CA ARG A 6 -58.07 -38.17 -7.52
C ARG A 6 -57.95 -39.60 -6.88
N PRO A 7 -58.65 -40.04 -5.78
CA PRO A 7 -59.92 -39.54 -5.16
C PRO A 7 -60.07 -39.67 -3.59
N PHE A 8 -60.95 -38.91 -2.90
CA PHE A 8 -62.32 -39.16 -2.35
C PHE A 8 -62.51 -39.62 -0.87
N ILE A 9 -63.62 -39.11 -0.31
CA ILE A 9 -64.18 -39.11 1.06
C ILE A 9 -65.41 -40.05 1.17
N ARG A 10 -65.78 -40.52 2.39
CA ARG A 10 -67.15 -40.70 3.01
C ARG A 10 -67.17 -41.90 4.01
N LEU A 11 -68.04 -42.10 5.03
CA LEU A 11 -68.95 -41.35 5.97
C LEU A 11 -69.70 -42.45 6.82
N ILE A 12 -70.04 -42.19 8.11
CA ILE A 12 -71.23 -42.67 8.91
C ILE A 12 -71.21 -43.97 9.80
N SER A 13 -71.62 -43.76 11.09
CA SER A 13 -72.39 -44.54 12.12
C SER A 13 -71.93 -45.84 12.81
N SER A 14 -72.01 -45.79 14.16
CA SER A 14 -72.15 -46.86 15.20
C SER A 14 -73.55 -47.53 15.18
N PRO A 15 -73.88 -48.67 15.88
CA PRO A 15 -73.44 -49.06 17.24
C PRO A 15 -73.37 -50.58 17.64
N LEU A 16 -73.03 -50.82 18.92
CA LEU A 16 -73.37 -51.97 19.81
C LEU A 16 -72.62 -53.33 19.77
N SER A 17 -71.81 -53.49 20.84
CA SER A 17 -71.70 -54.60 21.81
C SER A 17 -71.38 -56.06 21.43
N SER A 18 -70.50 -56.58 22.31
CA SER A 18 -70.31 -57.94 22.85
C SER A 18 -69.47 -58.97 22.10
N ASP A 19 -68.57 -59.54 22.92
CA ASP A 19 -67.73 -60.72 22.75
C ASP A 19 -66.59 -60.56 21.74
N GLY A 20 -65.32 -60.55 22.12
CA GLY A 20 -64.69 -61.42 23.10
C GLY A 20 -63.59 -62.17 22.36
N THR A 21 -62.34 -61.87 22.70
CA THR A 21 -61.09 -62.57 22.34
C THR A 21 -60.62 -62.53 20.89
N CYS A 22 -59.49 -61.82 20.67
CA CYS A 22 -58.25 -62.41 20.16
C CYS A 22 -57.12 -61.37 20.27
N LEU A 23 -56.11 -61.66 21.09
CA LEU A 23 -54.88 -60.87 21.20
C LEU A 23 -54.13 -60.87 19.85
N ALA A 24 -53.92 -59.69 19.28
CA ALA A 24 -52.86 -59.46 18.30
C ALA A 24 -52.24 -58.07 18.52
N PHE A 25 -50.94 -58.10 18.79
CA PHE A 25 -49.99 -57.00 18.94
C PHE A 25 -50.30 -55.77 18.07
N ASN A 26 -50.67 -54.66 18.70
CA ASN A 26 -50.61 -53.35 18.05
C ASN A 26 -49.17 -52.85 18.02
N ARG A 27 -48.56 -52.87 16.83
CA ARG A 27 -47.33 -52.12 16.54
C ARG A 27 -47.64 -50.63 16.65
N THR A 28 -47.18 -49.99 17.72
CA THR A 28 -47.07 -48.53 17.80
C THR A 28 -45.97 -48.07 16.84
N PHE A 29 -46.35 -47.42 15.74
CA PHE A 29 -45.43 -46.63 14.94
C PHE A 29 -45.15 -45.31 15.68
N THR A 30 -44.04 -45.27 16.41
CA THR A 30 -43.44 -44.02 16.88
C THR A 30 -42.79 -43.33 15.67
N THR A 31 -43.32 -42.20 15.23
CA THR A 31 -42.58 -41.27 14.38
C THR A 31 -41.49 -40.60 15.22
N SER A 32 -40.29 -41.18 15.20
CA SER A 32 -39.10 -40.52 15.69
C SER A 32 -38.79 -39.35 14.74
N ILE A 33 -38.94 -38.13 15.24
CA ILE A 33 -38.28 -36.96 14.65
C ILE A 33 -36.78 -37.25 14.80
N ALA A 34 -36.16 -37.69 13.71
CA ALA A 34 -34.71 -37.79 13.63
C ALA A 34 -34.16 -36.36 13.81
N ARG A 35 -33.72 -36.03 15.02
CA ARG A 35 -32.82 -34.90 15.24
C ARG A 35 -31.64 -35.15 14.31
N TRP A 36 -31.52 -34.37 13.24
CA TRP A 36 -30.23 -34.23 12.57
C TRP A 36 -29.25 -33.76 13.64
N ALA A 37 -28.41 -34.68 14.09
CA ALA A 37 -27.29 -34.35 14.92
C ALA A 37 -26.46 -33.34 14.14
N ALA A 38 -26.20 -32.18 14.75
CA ALA A 38 -25.21 -31.26 14.23
C ALA A 38 -23.94 -32.06 13.89
N PRO A 39 -23.27 -31.77 12.77
CA PRO A 39 -22.03 -32.47 12.43
C PRO A 39 -21.09 -32.44 13.66
N PRO A 40 -20.43 -33.55 14.01
CA PRO A 40 -19.58 -33.60 15.19
C PRO A 40 -18.56 -32.48 15.08
N SER A 41 -18.64 -31.49 15.98
CA SER A 41 -17.71 -30.37 15.99
C SER A 41 -16.31 -30.94 16.13
N LYS A 42 -15.38 -30.59 15.22
CA LYS A 42 -13.97 -31.01 15.30
C LYS A 42 -13.48 -30.85 16.76
N PRO A 43 -12.79 -31.86 17.34
CA PRO A 43 -12.28 -31.75 18.70
C PRO A 43 -11.40 -30.50 18.79
N LYS A 44 -11.58 -29.69 19.85
CA LYS A 44 -10.75 -28.48 20.05
C LYS A 44 -9.29 -28.90 20.15
N THR A 45 -8.43 -28.28 19.35
CA THR A 45 -6.98 -28.45 19.45
C THR A 45 -6.50 -27.93 20.81
N ASP A 46 -5.38 -28.44 21.31
CA ASP A 46 -4.83 -27.98 22.60
C ASP A 46 -4.49 -26.48 22.57
N LEU A 47 -4.06 -25.99 21.40
CA LEU A 47 -3.87 -24.56 21.12
C LEU A 47 -5.17 -23.76 21.31
N GLU A 48 -6.27 -24.21 20.72
CA GLU A 48 -7.58 -23.54 20.82
C GLU A 48 -8.10 -23.54 22.27
N ARG A 49 -7.87 -24.63 23.02
CA ARG A 49 -8.24 -24.68 24.45
C ARG A 49 -7.44 -23.68 25.28
N ARG A 50 -6.15 -23.52 24.99
CA ARG A 50 -5.31 -22.52 25.66
C ARG A 50 -5.78 -21.12 25.34
N ILE A 51 -6.02 -20.80 24.07
CA ILE A 51 -6.51 -19.48 23.65
C ILE A 51 -7.85 -19.15 24.31
N ASP A 52 -8.79 -20.09 24.34
CA ASP A 52 -10.10 -19.89 24.98
C ASP A 52 -10.03 -19.63 26.49
N ALA A 53 -9.00 -20.15 27.16
CA ALA A 53 -8.78 -19.98 28.59
C ALA A 53 -8.18 -18.61 28.96
N ILE A 54 -7.61 -17.88 28.01
CA ILE A 54 -6.97 -16.58 28.27
C ILE A 54 -8.06 -15.49 28.35
N PRO A 55 -8.12 -14.73 29.46
CA PRO A 55 -9.03 -13.59 29.59
C PRO A 55 -8.58 -12.40 28.75
N LEU A 56 -9.52 -11.52 28.40
CA LEU A 56 -9.28 -10.32 27.59
C LEU A 56 -8.16 -9.42 28.15
N GLU A 57 -8.06 -9.32 29.47
CA GLU A 57 -7.06 -8.53 30.19
C GLU A 57 -5.62 -8.96 29.89
N ARG A 58 -5.42 -10.16 29.33
CA ARG A 58 -4.11 -10.73 28.99
C ARG A 58 -3.84 -10.75 27.49
N PHE A 59 -4.63 -10.00 26.72
CA PHE A 59 -4.34 -9.77 25.31
C PHE A 59 -3.50 -8.51 25.16
N ARG A 60 -2.52 -8.51 24.25
CA ARG A 60 -1.75 -7.32 23.86
C ARG A 60 -1.67 -7.25 22.35
N ASN A 61 -2.08 -6.12 21.79
CA ASN A 61 -2.01 -5.87 20.36
C ASN A 61 -0.98 -4.77 20.14
N PHE A 62 0.10 -5.08 19.44
CA PHE A 62 1.18 -4.12 19.22
C PHE A 62 1.80 -4.25 17.83
N CYS A 63 2.43 -3.17 17.37
CA CYS A 63 3.20 -3.15 16.14
C CYS A 63 4.67 -2.83 16.40
N ILE A 64 5.53 -2.99 15.39
CA ILE A 64 6.92 -2.53 15.45
C ILE A 64 7.09 -1.32 14.53
N VAL A 65 7.55 -0.22 15.12
CA VAL A 65 7.78 1.05 14.44
C VAL A 65 9.28 1.29 14.37
N ALA A 66 9.81 1.37 13.14
CA ALA A 66 11.25 1.48 12.92
C ALA A 66 11.55 2.30 11.66
N HIS A 67 12.76 2.83 11.56
CA HIS A 67 13.32 3.24 10.27
C HIS A 67 13.69 2.01 9.44
N VAL A 68 13.83 2.19 8.12
CA VAL A 68 14.42 1.18 7.24
C VAL A 68 15.78 0.74 7.81
N ASP A 69 16.09 -0.54 7.69
CA ASP A 69 17.31 -1.18 8.18
C ASP A 69 17.56 -1.15 9.71
N HIS A 70 16.66 -0.63 10.55
CA HIS A 70 16.82 -0.72 12.02
C HIS A 70 16.59 -2.15 12.57
N GLY A 71 16.27 -3.12 11.72
CA GLY A 71 16.16 -4.54 12.08
C GLY A 71 14.78 -4.98 12.55
N LYS A 72 13.71 -4.36 12.03
CA LYS A 72 12.30 -4.67 12.32
C LYS A 72 11.95 -6.14 12.02
N SER A 73 12.12 -6.60 10.77
CA SER A 73 11.78 -7.98 10.40
C SER A 73 12.60 -9.01 11.19
N THR A 74 13.89 -8.74 11.42
CA THR A 74 14.74 -9.58 12.26
C THR A 74 14.24 -9.66 13.70
N LEU A 75 13.77 -8.54 14.27
CA LEU A 75 13.18 -8.53 15.60
C LEU A 75 11.87 -9.33 15.64
N SER A 76 11.00 -9.15 14.66
CA SER A 76 9.75 -9.91 14.53
C SER A 76 9.99 -11.42 14.55
N ASP A 77 10.98 -11.91 13.78
CA ASP A 77 11.34 -13.32 13.77
C ASP A 77 11.83 -13.80 15.15
N ARG A 78 12.67 -13.02 15.83
CA ARG A 78 13.15 -13.40 17.18
C ARG A 78 12.02 -13.49 18.20
N LEU A 79 11.02 -12.61 18.14
CA LEU A 79 9.85 -12.70 19.00
C LEU A 79 9.03 -13.97 18.73
N LEU A 80 8.91 -14.36 17.46
CA LEU A 80 8.25 -15.60 17.06
C LEU A 80 9.02 -16.85 17.54
N GLU A 81 10.36 -16.83 17.46
CA GLU A 81 11.21 -17.92 17.98
C GLU A 81 11.12 -18.04 19.50
N LEU A 82 11.11 -16.92 20.21
CA LEU A 82 11.01 -16.88 21.68
C LEU A 82 9.69 -17.41 22.20
N THR A 83 8.60 -17.18 21.47
CA THR A 83 7.26 -17.67 21.81
C THR A 83 7.02 -19.11 21.38
N GLY A 84 7.99 -19.73 20.69
CA GLY A 84 7.86 -21.08 20.14
C GLY A 84 6.86 -21.16 18.97
N THR A 85 6.50 -20.02 18.39
CA THR A 85 5.61 -19.95 17.21
C THR A 85 6.33 -20.45 15.96
N ILE A 86 7.66 -20.30 15.90
CA ILE A 86 8.54 -20.83 14.86
C ILE A 86 9.74 -21.56 15.47
N GLU A 87 10.32 -22.49 14.72
CA GLU A 87 11.54 -23.19 15.13
C GLU A 87 12.76 -22.26 15.11
N LYS A 88 13.63 -22.37 16.12
CA LYS A 88 14.84 -21.56 16.24
C LYS A 88 15.81 -21.85 15.11
N GLY A 89 16.28 -20.81 14.43
CA GLY A 89 17.26 -20.94 13.34
C GLY A 89 16.67 -21.43 12.02
N GLY A 90 15.33 -21.35 11.87
CA GLY A 90 14.64 -21.58 10.60
C GLY A 90 14.91 -20.47 9.57
N ASN A 91 14.08 -20.41 8.53
CA ASN A 91 14.17 -19.37 7.51
C ASN A 91 14.12 -17.97 8.15
N LYS A 92 15.06 -17.11 7.75
CA LYS A 92 15.05 -15.70 8.17
C LYS A 92 13.96 -14.96 7.40
N GLN A 93 13.33 -13.99 8.04
CA GLN A 93 12.29 -13.10 7.50
C GLN A 93 11.02 -13.86 7.07
N ILE A 94 10.39 -14.55 8.02
CA ILE A 94 9.19 -15.37 7.74
C ILE A 94 7.97 -14.49 7.43
N LEU A 95 7.94 -13.28 7.99
CA LEU A 95 6.88 -12.32 7.73
C LEU A 95 7.02 -11.62 6.38
N ASP A 96 8.25 -11.47 5.86
CA ASP A 96 8.44 -10.94 4.51
C ASP A 96 8.09 -12.06 3.50
N LYS A 97 6.86 -12.00 2.97
CA LYS A 97 6.29 -13.05 2.10
C LYS A 97 6.66 -12.85 0.64
N LEU A 98 6.84 -11.59 0.22
CA LEU A 98 7.15 -11.26 -1.16
C LEU A 98 8.67 -11.33 -1.39
N ASP A 99 9.10 -11.82 -2.55
CA ASP A 99 10.53 -11.91 -2.86
C ASP A 99 11.18 -10.51 -2.97
N VAL A 100 10.45 -9.54 -3.54
CA VAL A 100 10.85 -8.12 -3.57
C VAL A 100 11.09 -7.52 -2.18
N GLU A 101 10.36 -7.97 -1.15
CA GLU A 101 10.55 -7.51 0.24
C GLU A 101 11.90 -7.99 0.79
N ARG A 102 12.23 -9.26 0.51
CA ARG A 102 13.49 -9.89 0.96
C ARG A 102 14.70 -9.30 0.26
N GLU A 103 14.61 -9.07 -1.05
CA GLU A 103 15.72 -8.51 -1.84
C GLU A 103 16.02 -7.05 -1.47
N ARG A 104 14.97 -6.24 -1.34
CA ARG A 104 15.11 -4.82 -1.00
C ARG A 104 15.28 -4.59 0.51
N GLY A 105 15.08 -5.60 1.35
CA GLY A 105 15.15 -5.48 2.81
C GLY A 105 14.06 -4.59 3.41
N ILE A 106 12.92 -4.46 2.74
CA ILE A 106 11.80 -3.61 3.15
C ILE A 106 10.53 -4.45 3.35
N THR A 107 9.66 -4.03 4.26
CA THR A 107 8.30 -4.57 4.35
C THR A 107 7.36 -3.65 3.59
N VAL A 108 6.66 -4.22 2.61
CA VAL A 108 5.71 -3.51 1.73
C VAL A 108 4.30 -3.68 2.28
N LYS A 109 3.94 -4.91 2.66
CA LYS A 109 2.61 -5.23 3.17
C LYS A 109 2.63 -5.54 4.67
N ALA A 110 1.68 -4.98 5.41
CA ALA A 110 1.59 -5.28 6.83
C ALA A 110 1.24 -6.75 7.06
N GLN A 111 2.00 -7.46 7.90
CA GLN A 111 1.72 -8.85 8.25
C GLN A 111 1.39 -8.96 9.73
N THR A 112 0.32 -9.71 10.04
CA THR A 112 -0.08 -9.96 11.42
C THR A 112 0.26 -11.39 11.81
N CYS A 113 0.81 -11.55 13.00
CA CYS A 113 0.99 -12.84 13.65
C CYS A 113 0.50 -12.77 15.11
N SER A 114 0.06 -13.92 15.60
CA SER A 114 -0.38 -14.12 16.97
C SER A 114 0.64 -15.02 17.64
N MET A 115 0.91 -14.80 18.91
CA MET A 115 1.90 -15.52 19.70
C MET A 115 1.32 -15.83 21.07
N LEU A 116 1.65 -17.01 21.61
CA LEU A 116 1.32 -17.38 22.98
C LEU A 116 2.58 -17.27 23.82
N TYR A 117 2.49 -16.56 24.93
CA TYR A 117 3.61 -16.36 25.83
C TYR A 117 3.20 -16.62 27.28
N ASN A 118 3.96 -17.45 27.99
CA ASN A 118 3.73 -17.67 29.41
C ASN A 118 4.58 -16.69 30.22
N TYR A 119 3.93 -15.80 30.97
CA TYR A 119 4.59 -14.83 31.84
C TYR A 119 4.14 -15.04 33.29
N LYS A 120 5.11 -15.32 34.17
CA LYS A 120 4.88 -15.55 35.62
C LYS A 120 3.83 -16.65 35.89
N GLY A 121 3.77 -17.69 35.05
CA GLY A 121 2.85 -18.82 35.17
C GLY A 121 1.49 -18.62 34.50
N GLU A 122 1.23 -17.44 33.92
CA GLU A 122 -0.02 -17.10 33.25
C GLU A 122 0.19 -16.98 31.74
N ASP A 123 -0.73 -17.53 30.95
CA ASP A 123 -0.68 -17.43 29.48
C ASP A 123 -1.24 -16.07 29.01
N TYR A 124 -0.52 -15.44 28.08
CA TYR A 124 -0.86 -14.21 27.38
C TYR A 124 -0.97 -14.45 25.88
N MET A 125 -1.89 -13.73 25.24
CA MET A 125 -2.07 -13.73 23.78
C MET A 125 -1.54 -12.41 23.23
N LEU A 126 -0.53 -12.50 22.38
CA LEU A 126 0.18 -11.35 21.84
C LEU A 126 -0.06 -11.28 20.33
N HIS A 127 -0.66 -10.21 19.85
CA HIS A 127 -0.83 -9.93 18.43
C HIS A 127 0.22 -8.92 17.99
N LEU A 128 1.13 -9.36 17.12
CA LEU A 128 2.15 -8.53 16.49
C LEU A 128 1.71 -8.17 15.08
N VAL A 129 1.75 -6.88 14.76
CA VAL A 129 1.57 -6.35 13.40
C VAL A 129 2.90 -5.77 12.92
N ASP A 130 3.47 -6.39 11.90
CA ASP A 130 4.70 -5.92 11.28
C ASP A 130 4.37 -4.87 10.21
N THR A 131 4.70 -3.60 10.47
CA THR A 131 4.25 -2.47 9.62
C THR A 131 5.35 -1.98 8.69
N PRO A 132 5.04 -1.49 7.47
CA PRO A 132 6.02 -0.86 6.60
C PRO A 132 6.76 0.30 7.27
N GLY A 133 8.05 0.47 6.94
CA GLY A 133 8.87 1.58 7.46
C GLY A 133 8.89 2.81 6.55
N HIS A 134 8.39 2.70 5.32
CA HIS A 134 8.46 3.75 4.31
C HIS A 134 7.19 4.59 4.23
N VAL A 135 7.34 5.88 3.91
CA VAL A 135 6.24 6.86 3.89
C VAL A 135 5.20 6.61 2.79
N ASP A 136 5.60 6.09 1.63
CA ASP A 136 4.67 5.71 0.55
C ASP A 136 3.59 4.71 1.00
N PHE A 137 3.86 3.94 2.06
CA PHE A 137 2.92 2.98 2.64
C PHE A 137 2.25 3.53 3.91
N ARG A 138 2.20 4.85 4.12
CA ARG A 138 1.59 5.47 5.30
C ARG A 138 0.13 5.07 5.51
N ALA A 139 -0.63 4.89 4.43
CA ALA A 139 -2.00 4.39 4.51
C ALA A 139 -2.03 2.98 5.15
N GLU A 140 -1.06 2.11 4.82
CA GLU A 140 -0.90 0.79 5.43
C GLU A 140 -0.58 0.88 6.92
N VAL A 141 0.36 1.77 7.25
CA VAL A 141 0.85 1.99 8.61
C VAL A 141 -0.26 2.50 9.51
N THR A 142 -1.02 3.50 9.04
CA THR A 142 -2.14 4.07 9.80
C THR A 142 -3.25 3.04 10.07
N ARG A 143 -3.57 2.22 9.07
CA ARG A 143 -4.54 1.11 9.21
C ARG A 143 -4.09 0.08 10.23
N SER A 144 -2.80 -0.25 10.21
CA SER A 144 -2.19 -1.17 11.17
C SER A 144 -2.22 -0.62 12.59
N TYR A 145 -1.93 0.68 12.77
CA TYR A 145 -1.93 1.33 14.09
C TYR A 145 -3.32 1.35 14.73
N ALA A 146 -4.37 1.55 13.93
CA ALA A 146 -5.75 1.44 14.41
C ALA A 146 -6.10 0.05 14.94
N SER A 147 -5.33 -0.99 14.59
CA SER A 147 -5.50 -2.36 15.10
C SER A 147 -4.69 -2.67 16.38
N CYS A 148 -3.81 -1.76 16.79
CA CYS A 148 -2.93 -1.93 17.94
C CYS A 148 -3.39 -1.09 19.15
N GLY A 149 -2.82 -1.38 20.32
CA GLY A 149 -2.92 -0.56 21.54
C GLY A 149 -1.56 -0.01 22.00
N GLY A 150 -0.47 -0.53 21.44
CA GLY A 150 0.88 0.01 21.63
C GLY A 150 1.81 -0.33 20.48
N ALA A 151 3.04 0.15 20.56
CA ALA A 151 4.05 0.02 19.53
C ALA A 151 5.45 -0.10 20.14
N LEU A 152 6.28 -0.97 19.56
CA LEU A 152 7.71 -1.05 19.85
C LEU A 152 8.44 -0.02 18.98
N LEU A 153 9.02 1.02 19.58
CA LEU A 153 9.79 2.04 18.86
C LEU A 153 11.25 1.59 18.76
N LEU A 154 11.64 1.08 17.59
CA LEU A 154 12.93 0.48 17.33
C LEU A 154 13.93 1.49 16.76
N VAL A 155 15.04 1.69 17.48
CA VAL A 155 16.13 2.60 17.11
C VAL A 155 17.44 1.82 17.02
N ASP A 156 18.22 2.03 15.96
CA ASP A 156 19.54 1.43 15.84
C ASP A 156 20.55 2.16 16.74
N ALA A 157 21.27 1.43 17.60
CA ALA A 157 22.29 1.98 18.50
C ALA A 157 23.44 2.67 17.74
N SER A 158 23.75 2.25 16.53
CA SER A 158 24.85 2.81 15.72
C SER A 158 24.46 4.07 14.96
N GLN A 159 23.20 4.14 14.50
CA GLN A 159 22.70 5.25 13.69
C GLN A 159 21.98 6.31 14.54
N GLY A 160 21.36 5.89 15.64
CA GLY A 160 20.50 6.73 16.47
C GLY A 160 19.13 6.98 15.85
N VAL A 161 18.43 8.01 16.33
CA VAL A 161 17.10 8.38 15.83
C VAL A 161 17.21 8.92 14.41
N GLN A 162 16.49 8.28 13.48
CA GLN A 162 16.45 8.65 12.08
C GLN A 162 15.12 9.31 11.71
N ALA A 163 15.08 9.91 10.54
CA ALA A 163 13.93 10.61 10.00
C ALA A 163 12.59 9.85 10.05
N GLN A 164 12.58 8.60 9.54
CA GLN A 164 11.34 7.83 9.48
C GLN A 164 10.91 7.38 10.88
N THR A 165 11.86 7.18 11.81
CA THR A 165 11.55 6.96 13.22
C THR A 165 10.74 8.14 13.78
N VAL A 166 11.15 9.36 13.46
CA VAL A 166 10.43 10.58 13.88
C VAL A 166 9.05 10.66 13.26
N ALA A 167 8.93 10.47 11.94
CA ALA A 167 7.65 10.53 11.25
C ALA A 167 6.66 9.48 11.78
N ASN A 168 7.11 8.24 11.94
CA ASN A 168 6.26 7.16 12.43
C ASN A 168 5.95 7.29 13.93
N PHE A 169 6.85 7.89 14.72
CA PHE A 169 6.59 8.20 16.13
C PHE A 169 5.39 9.12 16.27
N TYR A 170 5.35 10.25 15.55
CA TYR A 170 4.22 11.18 15.63
C TYR A 170 2.92 10.57 15.12
N LEU A 171 3.00 9.72 14.09
CA LEU A 171 1.84 8.98 13.61
C LEU A 171 1.30 8.04 14.70
N ALA A 172 2.16 7.25 15.34
CA ALA A 172 1.76 6.36 16.43
C ALA A 172 1.23 7.13 17.65
N PHE A 173 1.86 8.26 17.98
CA PHE A 173 1.43 9.14 19.07
C PHE A 173 0.05 9.76 18.80
N SER A 174 -0.22 10.21 17.56
CA SER A 174 -1.53 10.75 17.16
C SER A 174 -2.66 9.72 17.26
N GLN A 175 -2.34 8.43 17.14
CA GLN A 175 -3.27 7.31 17.30
C GLN A 175 -3.41 6.84 18.75
N GLY A 176 -2.74 7.49 19.71
CA GLY A 176 -2.80 7.16 21.14
C GLY A 176 -2.13 5.83 21.49
N LEU A 177 -1.19 5.35 20.68
CA LEU A 177 -0.46 4.11 20.97
C LEU A 177 0.53 4.32 22.12
N THR A 178 0.59 3.34 23.04
CA THR A 178 1.64 3.31 24.06
C THR A 178 2.96 2.86 23.44
N LEU A 179 4.01 3.68 23.57
CA LEU A 179 5.29 3.44 22.93
C LEU A 179 6.31 2.83 23.90
N VAL A 180 6.86 1.68 23.52
CA VAL A 180 7.94 1.00 24.27
C VAL A 180 9.25 1.22 23.50
N PRO A 181 10.20 2.01 24.03
CA PRO A 181 11.47 2.25 23.35
C PRO A 181 12.36 1.00 23.36
N VAL A 182 12.95 0.68 22.21
CA VAL A 182 13.86 -0.44 22.03
C VAL A 182 15.06 0.01 21.20
N VAL A 183 16.26 -0.18 21.73
CA VAL A 183 17.53 0.15 21.06
C VAL A 183 18.16 -1.15 20.58
N ASN A 184 18.30 -1.30 19.27
CA ASN A 184 18.77 -2.50 18.59
C ASN A 184 20.23 -2.40 18.14
N LYS A 185 20.80 -3.53 17.71
CA LYS A 185 22.16 -3.65 17.16
C LYS A 185 23.28 -3.25 18.10
N ILE A 186 23.11 -3.48 19.40
CA ILE A 186 24.17 -3.25 20.40
C ILE A 186 25.39 -4.18 20.24
N ASP A 187 25.29 -5.19 19.38
CA ASP A 187 26.38 -6.08 19.01
C ASP A 187 27.41 -5.46 18.06
N LEU A 188 27.05 -4.36 17.37
CA LEU A 188 27.95 -3.71 16.43
C LEU A 188 29.07 -2.96 17.16
N PRO A 189 30.31 -2.99 16.65
CA PRO A 189 31.42 -2.23 17.24
C PRO A 189 31.21 -0.71 17.14
N SER A 190 30.37 -0.25 16.21
CA SER A 190 29.96 1.13 16.03
C SER A 190 28.72 1.52 16.85
N ALA A 191 28.18 0.62 17.68
CA ALA A 191 27.01 0.92 18.49
C ALA A 191 27.33 1.92 19.61
N ASP A 192 26.48 2.93 19.75
CA ASP A 192 26.53 3.93 20.81
C ASP A 192 25.16 4.03 21.52
N PRO A 193 24.83 3.04 22.40
CA PRO A 193 23.57 3.03 23.12
C PRO A 193 23.31 4.29 23.97
N PRO A 194 24.30 4.86 24.69
CA PRO A 194 24.11 6.10 25.45
C PRO A 194 23.60 7.26 24.59
N ARG A 195 24.20 7.47 23.41
CA ARG A 195 23.75 8.51 22.48
C ARG A 195 22.33 8.25 21.97
N ALA A 196 22.01 7.00 21.62
CA ALA A 196 20.66 6.66 21.16
C ALA A 196 19.60 6.89 22.24
N LEU A 197 19.91 6.61 23.50
CA LEU A 197 19.03 6.88 24.65
C LEU A 197 18.82 8.38 24.89
N GLU A 198 19.88 9.18 24.81
CA GLU A 198 19.79 10.65 24.93
C GLU A 198 18.94 11.25 23.79
N GLN A 199 19.05 10.71 22.58
CA GLN A 199 18.22 11.12 21.46
C GLN A 199 16.74 10.75 21.63
N LEU A 200 16.45 9.57 22.19
CA LEU A 200 15.09 9.15 22.53
C LEU A 200 14.45 10.08 23.58
N GLU A 201 15.22 10.50 24.58
CA GLU A 201 14.75 11.42 25.62
C GLU A 201 14.56 12.84 25.05
N SER A 202 15.55 13.37 24.35
CA SER A 202 15.50 14.75 23.82
C SER A 202 14.50 14.94 22.69
N THR A 203 14.28 13.94 21.85
CA THR A 203 13.39 14.05 20.67
C THR A 203 11.96 13.63 20.97
N PHE A 204 11.78 12.60 21.80
CA PHE A 204 10.48 11.96 22.02
C PHE A 204 9.99 12.04 23.47
N GLU A 205 10.77 12.64 24.39
CA GLU A 205 10.47 12.71 25.82
C GLU A 205 10.25 11.34 26.47
N LEU A 206 10.83 10.29 25.87
CA LEU A 206 10.76 8.92 26.37
C LEU A 206 11.89 8.68 27.38
N LYS A 207 11.54 8.28 28.60
CA LYS A 207 12.50 8.03 29.67
C LYS A 207 13.48 6.90 29.28
N PRO A 208 14.80 7.13 29.34
CA PRO A 208 15.82 6.13 29.02
C PRO A 208 15.68 4.82 29.83
N GLU A 209 15.21 4.92 31.08
CA GLU A 209 15.01 3.77 31.98
C GLU A 209 14.01 2.74 31.42
N ASN A 210 13.05 3.19 30.61
CA ASN A 210 12.05 2.32 30.00
C ASN A 210 12.58 1.60 28.76
N ALA A 211 13.71 2.02 28.19
CA ALA A 211 14.26 1.44 26.97
C ALA A 211 14.83 0.04 27.20
N VAL A 212 14.69 -0.85 26.21
CA VAL A 212 15.38 -2.17 26.21
C VAL A 212 16.54 -2.11 25.23
N LEU A 213 17.73 -2.45 25.70
CA LEU A 213 18.93 -2.56 24.86
C LEU A 213 19.05 -4.01 24.37
N ILE A 214 18.97 -4.22 23.06
CA ILE A 214 18.92 -5.56 22.45
C ILE A 214 19.85 -5.70 21.25
N SER A 215 20.11 -6.97 20.89
CA SER A 215 20.56 -7.31 19.54
C SER A 215 19.63 -8.36 18.95
N ALA A 216 18.80 -7.95 17.99
CA ALA A 216 17.93 -8.88 17.26
C ALA A 216 18.75 -9.92 16.44
N LYS A 217 19.96 -9.55 16.02
CA LYS A 217 20.84 -10.44 15.24
C LYS A 217 21.36 -11.60 16.08
N THR A 218 21.91 -11.31 17.27
CA THR A 218 22.49 -12.34 18.16
C THR A 218 21.44 -12.95 19.09
N GLY A 219 20.31 -12.28 19.30
CA GLY A 219 19.29 -12.66 20.27
C GLY A 219 19.55 -12.10 21.68
N LEU A 220 20.57 -11.26 21.88
CA LEU A 220 20.92 -10.68 23.18
C LEU A 220 19.78 -9.80 23.71
N ASN A 221 19.35 -10.06 24.94
CA ASN A 221 18.30 -9.34 25.71
C ASN A 221 16.91 -9.26 25.05
N VAL A 222 16.65 -9.99 23.97
CA VAL A 222 15.33 -9.95 23.30
C VAL A 222 14.22 -10.50 24.20
N GLU A 223 14.56 -11.40 25.12
CA GLU A 223 13.64 -11.95 26.12
C GLU A 223 13.06 -10.90 27.09
N GLU A 224 13.71 -9.75 27.25
CA GLU A 224 13.22 -8.65 28.11
C GLU A 224 12.08 -7.85 27.48
N ILE A 225 11.88 -7.96 26.16
CA ILE A 225 10.88 -7.17 25.42
C ILE A 225 9.47 -7.64 25.76
N LEU A 226 9.20 -8.95 25.72
CA LEU A 226 7.85 -9.49 25.94
C LEU A 226 7.29 -9.16 27.34
N PRO A 227 8.07 -9.26 28.43
CA PRO A 227 7.67 -8.74 29.75
C PRO A 227 7.29 -7.25 29.72
N LYS A 228 8.12 -6.38 29.12
CA LYS A 228 7.82 -4.93 29.04
C LYS A 228 6.58 -4.65 28.22
N VAL A 229 6.35 -5.39 27.13
CA VAL A 229 5.13 -5.32 26.32
C VAL A 229 3.89 -5.65 27.18
N ILE A 230 3.96 -6.70 27.99
CA ILE A 230 2.84 -7.10 28.85
C ILE A 230 2.56 -6.04 29.93
N GLU A 231 3.61 -5.45 30.50
CA GLU A 231 3.51 -4.49 31.60
C GLU A 231 3.13 -3.07 31.16
N GLN A 232 3.59 -2.61 29.99
CA GLN A 232 3.38 -1.24 29.52
C GLN A 232 2.19 -1.11 28.56
N ILE A 233 1.98 -2.06 27.66
CA ILE A 233 0.92 -1.94 26.64
C ILE A 233 -0.43 -2.27 27.28
N PRO A 234 -1.48 -1.46 27.09
CA PRO A 234 -2.79 -1.73 27.66
C PRO A 234 -3.46 -2.96 27.02
N ALA A 235 -4.31 -3.62 27.79
CA ALA A 235 -5.21 -4.64 27.26
C ALA A 235 -6.25 -4.01 26.31
N PRO A 236 -6.70 -4.74 25.27
CA PRO A 236 -7.76 -4.25 24.40
C PRO A 236 -9.05 -4.06 25.20
N VAL A 237 -9.73 -2.94 24.95
CA VAL A 237 -11.02 -2.62 25.56
C VAL A 237 -12.13 -3.20 24.68
N GLY A 238 -13.01 -4.02 25.25
CA GLY A 238 -14.09 -4.66 24.51
C GLY A 238 -14.95 -5.55 25.40
N ASP A 239 -16.16 -5.86 24.94
CA ASP A 239 -17.01 -6.85 25.59
C ASP A 239 -17.53 -7.89 24.58
N HIS A 240 -17.25 -9.16 24.87
CA HIS A 240 -17.72 -10.31 24.10
C HIS A 240 -19.25 -10.52 24.10
N LEU A 241 -20.00 -9.89 25.01
CA LEU A 241 -21.48 -9.99 25.08
C LEU A 241 -22.20 -8.91 24.26
N LYS A 242 -21.50 -7.85 23.90
CA LYS A 242 -22.05 -6.78 23.05
C LYS A 242 -22.27 -7.28 21.62
N PRO A 243 -23.11 -6.59 20.83
CA PRO A 243 -23.22 -6.86 19.41
C PRO A 243 -21.85 -6.85 18.73
N LEU A 244 -21.68 -7.72 17.74
CA LEU A 244 -20.43 -7.82 16.99
C LEU A 244 -20.06 -6.47 16.39
N ARG A 245 -18.87 -6.00 16.71
CA ARG A 245 -18.25 -4.85 16.08
C ARG A 245 -16.84 -5.23 15.68
N LEU A 246 -16.67 -5.51 14.39
CA LEU A 246 -15.39 -5.88 13.81
C LEU A 246 -14.93 -4.81 12.81
N LEU A 247 -13.64 -4.52 12.83
CA LEU A 247 -12.98 -3.60 11.92
C LEU A 247 -12.21 -4.41 10.88
N LEU A 248 -12.39 -4.09 9.61
CA LEU A 248 -11.58 -4.61 8.53
C LEU A 248 -10.24 -3.86 8.48
N VAL A 249 -9.15 -4.56 8.82
CA VAL A 249 -7.79 -4.01 8.90
C VAL A 249 -7.07 -4.11 7.56
N ASP A 250 -7.19 -5.26 6.89
CA ASP A 250 -6.59 -5.51 5.59
C ASP A 250 -7.31 -6.65 4.85
N SER A 251 -7.01 -6.86 3.57
CA SER A 251 -7.47 -8.03 2.83
C SER A 251 -6.44 -8.51 1.80
N TRP A 252 -6.54 -9.77 1.42
CA TRP A 252 -5.86 -10.32 0.26
C TRP A 252 -6.74 -11.32 -0.46
N TYR A 253 -6.37 -11.65 -1.70
CA TYR A 253 -7.09 -12.62 -2.50
C TYR A 253 -6.38 -13.97 -2.47
N ASP A 254 -7.16 -15.04 -2.27
CA ASP A 254 -6.75 -16.42 -2.39
C ASP A 254 -7.55 -17.11 -3.50
N ASN A 255 -6.87 -17.94 -4.30
CA ASN A 255 -7.47 -18.59 -5.47
C ASN A 255 -8.61 -19.58 -5.12
N TYR A 256 -8.60 -20.14 -3.90
CA TYR A 256 -9.58 -21.14 -3.47
C TYR A 256 -10.61 -20.57 -2.49
N LYS A 257 -10.18 -19.71 -1.58
CA LYS A 257 -11.03 -19.11 -0.53
C LYS A 257 -11.66 -17.79 -0.97
N GLY A 258 -11.18 -17.19 -2.07
CA GLY A 258 -11.58 -15.86 -2.51
C GLY A 258 -10.95 -14.77 -1.64
N VAL A 259 -11.69 -13.71 -1.36
CA VAL A 259 -11.20 -12.58 -0.55
C VAL A 259 -11.13 -13.00 0.93
N ILE A 260 -9.92 -12.98 1.49
CA ILE A 260 -9.66 -13.17 2.91
C ILE A 260 -9.50 -11.80 3.55
N LEU A 261 -10.19 -11.61 4.67
CA LEU A 261 -10.20 -10.37 5.43
C LEU A 261 -9.40 -10.54 6.71
N LEU A 262 -8.45 -9.65 6.97
CA LEU A 262 -7.83 -9.49 8.28
C LEU A 262 -8.69 -8.54 9.11
N VAL A 263 -9.15 -9.01 10.26
CA VAL A 263 -10.11 -8.29 11.08
C VAL A 263 -9.65 -8.17 12.52
N ARG A 264 -9.97 -7.04 13.14
CA ARG A 264 -9.87 -6.83 14.59
C ARG A 264 -11.27 -6.80 15.17
N ILE A 265 -11.51 -7.64 16.18
CA ILE A 265 -12.79 -7.63 16.90
C ILE A 265 -12.66 -6.73 18.11
N PHE A 266 -13.49 -5.70 18.17
CA PHE A 266 -13.57 -4.82 19.34
C PHE A 266 -14.64 -5.30 20.30
N ASP A 267 -15.82 -5.64 19.80
CA ASP A 267 -16.93 -6.10 20.61
C ASP A 267 -17.58 -7.34 19.99
N GLY A 268 -18.16 -8.17 20.85
CA GLY A 268 -18.88 -9.39 20.48
C GLY A 268 -17.99 -10.58 20.17
N THR A 269 -18.59 -11.57 19.51
CA THR A 269 -17.93 -12.79 19.05
C THR A 269 -18.45 -13.15 17.67
N ILE A 270 -17.62 -13.80 16.85
CA ILE A 270 -17.96 -14.25 15.51
C ILE A 270 -17.57 -15.71 15.32
N LYS A 271 -18.42 -16.47 14.65
CA LYS A 271 -18.24 -17.90 14.38
C LYS A 271 -18.55 -18.21 12.92
N ALA A 272 -18.03 -19.35 12.46
CA ALA A 272 -18.45 -19.92 11.18
C ALA A 272 -19.98 -20.14 11.17
N GLY A 273 -20.63 -19.67 10.11
CA GLY A 273 -22.08 -19.70 9.92
C GLY A 273 -22.81 -18.42 10.31
N ASP A 274 -22.16 -17.46 10.97
CA ASP A 274 -22.80 -16.20 11.35
C ASP A 274 -23.10 -15.33 10.12
N HIS A 275 -24.21 -14.59 10.20
CA HIS A 275 -24.59 -13.62 9.18
C HIS A 275 -24.12 -12.22 9.59
N VAL A 276 -23.27 -11.62 8.75
CA VAL A 276 -22.73 -10.28 8.98
C VAL A 276 -23.13 -9.31 7.86
N VAL A 277 -23.17 -8.04 8.19
CA VAL A 277 -23.46 -6.93 7.27
C VAL A 277 -22.36 -5.90 7.32
N SER A 278 -21.95 -5.43 6.15
CA SER A 278 -21.00 -4.32 5.96
C SER A 278 -21.73 -2.98 6.14
N PHE A 279 -21.17 -2.06 6.92
CA PHE A 279 -21.72 -0.70 7.05
C PHE A 279 -21.43 0.16 5.82
N ALA A 280 -20.28 -0.02 5.17
CA ALA A 280 -19.90 0.77 4.01
C ALA A 280 -20.66 0.39 2.72
N THR A 281 -20.99 -0.88 2.53
CA THR A 281 -21.65 -1.38 1.31
C THR A 281 -23.12 -1.80 1.53
N GLY A 282 -23.51 -2.08 2.78
CA GLY A 282 -24.82 -2.65 3.10
C GLY A 282 -25.00 -4.12 2.67
N LEU A 283 -23.95 -4.75 2.16
CA LEU A 283 -24.00 -6.14 1.69
C LEU A 283 -23.95 -7.12 2.86
N LYS A 284 -24.67 -8.23 2.70
CA LYS A 284 -24.79 -9.30 3.70
C LYS A 284 -23.96 -10.50 3.28
N TYR A 285 -23.21 -11.05 4.23
CA TYR A 285 -22.32 -12.19 4.01
C TYR A 285 -22.55 -13.26 5.07
N ILE A 286 -22.17 -14.50 4.73
CA ILE A 286 -22.18 -15.65 5.63
C ILE A 286 -20.73 -16.01 5.92
N VAL A 287 -20.35 -16.00 7.19
CA VAL A 287 -19.00 -16.34 7.65
C VAL A 287 -18.74 -17.81 7.31
N GLY A 288 -17.73 -18.07 6.48
CA GLY A 288 -17.32 -19.44 6.12
C GLY A 288 -16.44 -20.04 7.19
N GLU A 289 -15.34 -19.37 7.50
CA GLU A 289 -14.36 -19.76 8.50
C GLU A 289 -13.78 -18.53 9.19
N VAL A 290 -13.33 -18.73 10.41
CA VAL A 290 -12.62 -17.75 11.22
C VAL A 290 -11.33 -18.39 11.72
N GLY A 291 -10.27 -17.61 11.89
CA GLY A 291 -9.00 -18.14 12.40
C GLY A 291 -8.03 -17.04 12.82
N ILE A 292 -6.88 -17.45 13.34
CA ILE A 292 -5.77 -16.56 13.69
C ILE A 292 -4.55 -16.87 12.83
N MET A 293 -3.64 -15.90 12.73
CA MET A 293 -2.34 -16.10 12.09
C MET A 293 -1.34 -16.58 13.15
N HIS A 294 -0.95 -17.86 13.16
CA HIS A 294 0.00 -18.40 14.16
C HIS A 294 0.88 -19.53 13.58
N PRO A 295 2.04 -19.22 12.98
CA PRO A 295 2.35 -18.00 12.23
C PRO A 295 1.57 -17.94 10.91
N LEU A 296 1.15 -19.10 10.40
CA LEU A 296 0.28 -19.27 9.23
C LEU A 296 -1.18 -19.36 9.66
N GLU A 297 -2.09 -19.39 8.68
CA GLU A 297 -3.53 -19.49 8.89
C GLU A 297 -3.88 -20.73 9.74
N THR A 298 -4.35 -20.49 10.96
CA THR A 298 -4.79 -21.52 11.90
C THR A 298 -6.28 -21.34 12.18
N PRO A 299 -7.15 -22.24 11.66
CA PRO A 299 -8.59 -22.16 11.86
C PRO A 299 -8.97 -22.23 13.35
N GLN A 300 -9.97 -21.44 13.75
CA GLN A 300 -10.53 -21.41 15.10
C GLN A 300 -12.06 -21.59 15.03
N LYS A 301 -12.70 -22.00 16.12
CA LYS A 301 -14.18 -22.08 16.18
C LYS A 301 -14.84 -20.72 16.28
N SER A 302 -14.19 -19.78 16.96
CA SER A 302 -14.71 -18.45 17.19
C SER A 302 -13.59 -17.45 17.39
N LEU A 303 -13.80 -16.22 16.93
CA LEU A 303 -12.99 -15.08 17.31
C LEU A 303 -13.80 -14.20 18.29
N ARG A 304 -13.12 -13.68 19.31
CA ARG A 304 -13.70 -12.89 20.41
C ARG A 304 -13.15 -11.46 20.41
N ALA A 305 -13.85 -10.58 21.12
CA ALA A 305 -13.35 -9.23 21.43
C ALA A 305 -11.87 -9.23 21.83
N GLY A 306 -11.12 -8.26 21.31
CA GLY A 306 -9.68 -8.09 21.48
C GLY A 306 -8.81 -8.84 20.48
N GLN A 307 -9.31 -9.91 19.85
CA GLN A 307 -8.50 -10.73 18.93
C GLN A 307 -8.35 -10.09 17.56
N VAL A 308 -7.18 -10.30 16.97
CA VAL A 308 -6.91 -10.06 15.55
C VAL A 308 -6.82 -11.41 14.84
N GLY A 309 -7.56 -11.56 13.74
CA GLY A 309 -7.67 -12.83 13.02
C GLY A 309 -8.08 -12.64 11.58
N TYR A 310 -8.20 -13.75 10.84
CA TYR A 310 -8.69 -13.75 9.48
C TYR A 310 -10.12 -14.32 9.42
N ILE A 311 -10.90 -13.83 8.46
CA ILE A 311 -12.21 -14.38 8.10
C ILE A 311 -12.33 -14.48 6.58
N TYR A 312 -13.03 -15.49 6.09
CA TYR A 312 -13.50 -15.52 4.71
C TYR A 312 -14.97 -15.94 4.66
N PHE A 313 -15.66 -15.51 3.61
CA PHE A 313 -17.10 -15.74 3.45
C PHE A 313 -17.38 -16.99 2.60
N ASN A 314 -18.50 -17.66 2.87
CA ASN A 314 -18.97 -18.78 2.07
C ASN A 314 -20.49 -18.65 1.79
N PRO A 315 -20.91 -18.27 0.58
CA PRO A 315 -20.09 -18.03 -0.61
C PRO A 315 -19.14 -16.83 -0.45
N GLY A 316 -17.97 -16.92 -1.10
CA GLY A 316 -16.96 -15.87 -1.08
C GLY A 316 -17.46 -14.54 -1.66
N MET A 317 -16.77 -13.45 -1.32
CA MET A 317 -17.07 -12.15 -1.93
C MET A 317 -16.89 -12.22 -3.44
N LYS A 318 -17.88 -11.71 -4.18
CA LYS A 318 -17.85 -11.72 -5.64
C LYS A 318 -16.85 -10.71 -6.21
N GLN A 319 -16.72 -9.55 -5.57
CA GLN A 319 -15.83 -8.49 -6.01
C GLN A 319 -14.88 -8.14 -4.86
N SER A 320 -13.56 -8.19 -5.10
CA SER A 320 -12.55 -7.75 -4.13
C SER A 320 -12.66 -6.25 -3.78
N LYS A 321 -13.35 -5.47 -4.61
CA LYS A 321 -13.68 -4.06 -4.36
C LYS A 321 -14.70 -3.86 -3.24
N ASP A 322 -15.51 -4.87 -2.92
CA ASP A 322 -16.52 -4.77 -1.86
C ASP A 322 -15.88 -4.77 -0.45
N ALA A 323 -14.67 -5.32 -0.31
CA ALA A 323 -13.95 -5.43 0.95
C ALA A 323 -13.32 -4.11 1.41
N LYS A 324 -14.05 -3.00 1.53
CA LYS A 324 -13.46 -1.68 1.82
C LYS A 324 -12.68 -1.65 3.14
N VAL A 325 -11.37 -1.39 3.10
CA VAL A 325 -10.57 -1.35 4.34
C VAL A 325 -11.05 -0.21 5.24
N GLY A 326 -11.16 -0.47 6.54
CA GLY A 326 -11.80 0.45 7.49
C GLY A 326 -13.29 0.26 7.66
N ASP A 327 -13.91 -0.59 6.84
CA ASP A 327 -15.30 -0.91 7.01
C ASP A 327 -15.53 -1.64 8.34
N THR A 328 -16.69 -1.37 8.91
CA THR A 328 -17.17 -2.04 10.11
C THR A 328 -18.18 -3.09 9.69
N PHE A 329 -18.06 -4.30 10.23
CA PHE A 329 -19.09 -5.32 10.07
C PHE A 329 -19.76 -5.61 11.41
N THR A 330 -21.06 -5.88 11.36
CA THR A 330 -21.86 -6.30 12.51
C THR A 330 -22.76 -7.46 12.17
N THR A 331 -23.35 -8.09 13.18
CA THR A 331 -24.36 -9.15 13.00
C THR A 331 -25.62 -8.57 12.37
N VAL A 332 -26.20 -9.27 11.39
CA VAL A 332 -27.46 -8.86 10.76
C VAL A 332 -28.55 -8.68 11.82
N GLY A 333 -29.20 -7.51 11.82
CA GLY A 333 -30.23 -7.15 12.81
C GLY A 333 -29.74 -6.30 13.98
N SER A 334 -28.43 -6.17 14.18
CA SER A 334 -27.83 -5.32 15.21
C SER A 334 -27.35 -3.95 14.70
N GLU A 335 -27.62 -3.64 13.43
CA GLU A 335 -27.16 -2.43 12.72
C GLU A 335 -27.46 -1.12 13.48
N ARG A 336 -28.61 -1.04 14.16
CA ARG A 336 -29.02 0.17 14.90
C ARG A 336 -28.34 0.33 16.27
N LEU A 337 -27.67 -0.71 16.75
CA LEU A 337 -27.06 -0.77 18.07
C LEU A 337 -25.55 -0.50 18.04
N VAL A 338 -24.97 -0.42 16.84
CA VAL A 338 -23.53 -0.35 16.62
C VAL A 338 -23.21 0.93 15.86
N GLU A 339 -22.34 1.75 16.44
CA GLU A 339 -21.75 2.89 15.74
C GLU A 339 -20.55 2.41 14.91
N PRO A 340 -20.51 2.71 13.60
CA PRO A 340 -19.40 2.33 12.74
C PRO A 340 -18.14 3.11 13.13
N TYR A 341 -16.97 2.52 12.90
CA TYR A 341 -15.71 3.25 13.01
C TYR A 341 -15.63 4.37 11.97
N PRO A 342 -14.87 5.45 12.25
CA PRO A 342 -14.57 6.44 11.23
C PRO A 342 -13.96 5.71 10.04
N GLY A 343 -14.64 5.77 8.89
CA GLY A 343 -14.19 5.11 7.67
C GLY A 343 -12.84 5.65 7.24
N PHE A 344 -12.00 4.81 6.64
CA PHE A 344 -10.77 5.29 6.00
C PHE A 344 -11.10 5.92 4.65
N GLU A 345 -10.44 7.03 4.35
CA GLU A 345 -10.44 7.59 3.00
C GLU A 345 -9.62 6.69 2.08
N GLU A 346 -10.17 6.40 0.90
CA GLU A 346 -9.46 5.62 -0.11
C GLU A 346 -8.29 6.47 -0.65
N PRO A 347 -7.05 5.93 -0.63
CA PRO A 347 -5.90 6.68 -1.09
C PRO A 347 -6.02 6.88 -2.61
N LYS A 348 -5.91 8.13 -3.06
CA LYS A 348 -6.01 8.49 -4.48
C LYS A 348 -4.66 8.28 -5.16
N SER A 349 -4.66 7.66 -6.34
CA SER A 349 -3.47 7.53 -7.18
C SER A 349 -3.08 8.89 -7.77
N MET A 350 -1.80 9.22 -7.69
CA MET A 350 -1.26 10.55 -8.04
C MET A 350 -0.19 10.47 -9.14
N VAL A 351 0.50 9.34 -9.24
CA VAL A 351 1.53 9.07 -10.24
C VAL A 351 0.93 8.12 -11.28
N PHE A 352 0.96 8.48 -12.56
CA PHE A 352 0.48 7.59 -13.63
C PHE A 352 1.60 7.22 -14.58
N VAL A 353 1.73 5.94 -14.89
CA VAL A 353 2.65 5.43 -15.91
C VAL A 353 1.88 4.60 -16.92
N ALA A 354 2.38 4.54 -18.15
CA ALA A 354 1.88 3.59 -19.13
C ALA A 354 2.83 2.38 -19.18
N ALA A 355 2.26 1.18 -19.17
CA ALA A 355 2.96 -0.08 -19.22
C ALA A 355 2.54 -0.84 -20.49
N PHE A 356 3.53 -1.20 -21.30
CA PHE A 356 3.36 -1.93 -22.56
C PHE A 356 4.19 -3.21 -22.54
N PRO A 357 3.70 -4.32 -23.10
CA PRO A 357 4.53 -5.51 -23.25
C PRO A 357 5.56 -5.27 -24.36
N VAL A 358 6.76 -5.86 -24.22
CA VAL A 358 7.78 -5.83 -25.30
C VAL A 358 7.29 -6.60 -26.52
N ASP A 359 6.63 -7.73 -26.31
CA ASP A 359 5.94 -8.50 -27.35
C ASP A 359 4.42 -8.39 -27.20
N GLN A 360 3.73 -7.91 -28.24
CA GLN A 360 2.27 -7.82 -28.27
C GLN A 360 1.58 -9.20 -28.19
N GLY A 361 2.27 -10.29 -28.51
CA GLY A 361 1.79 -11.65 -28.27
C GLY A 361 1.52 -11.96 -26.79
N GLU A 362 2.24 -11.29 -25.88
CA GLU A 362 2.09 -11.48 -24.42
C GLU A 362 1.05 -10.54 -23.79
N HIS A 363 0.33 -9.73 -24.57
CA HIS A 363 -0.66 -8.79 -24.06
C HIS A 363 -1.70 -9.47 -23.14
N GLY A 364 -2.25 -10.62 -23.53
CA GLY A 364 -3.20 -11.34 -22.67
C GLY A 364 -2.60 -11.80 -21.33
N HIS A 365 -1.36 -12.29 -21.36
CA HIS A 365 -0.65 -12.72 -20.15
C HIS A 365 -0.35 -11.53 -19.22
N LEU A 366 0.03 -10.38 -19.79
CA LEU A 366 0.26 -9.15 -19.04
C LEU A 366 -1.04 -8.62 -18.41
N GLU A 367 -2.18 -8.71 -19.12
CA GLU A 367 -3.49 -8.36 -18.57
C GLU A 367 -3.82 -9.20 -17.34
N ASP A 368 -3.69 -10.51 -17.45
CA ASP A 368 -3.98 -11.46 -16.37
C ASP A 368 -3.04 -11.23 -15.17
N SER A 369 -1.76 -11.00 -15.44
CA SER A 369 -0.73 -10.73 -14.41
C SER A 369 -1.03 -9.44 -13.64
N ILE A 370 -1.30 -8.34 -14.35
CA ILE A 370 -1.64 -7.05 -13.72
C ILE A 370 -2.92 -7.20 -12.89
N ASN A 371 -3.96 -7.85 -13.42
CA ASN A 371 -5.20 -8.07 -12.68
C ASN A 371 -4.96 -8.90 -11.41
N GLN A 372 -4.11 -9.92 -11.45
CA GLN A 372 -3.78 -10.72 -10.26
C GLN A 372 -3.05 -9.91 -9.18
N ILE A 373 -2.10 -9.04 -9.55
CA ILE A 373 -1.41 -8.18 -8.59
C ILE A 373 -2.38 -7.14 -8.00
N VAL A 374 -3.21 -6.51 -8.83
CA VAL A 374 -4.20 -5.49 -8.42
C VAL A 374 -5.27 -6.06 -7.48
N LEU A 375 -5.56 -7.38 -7.52
CA LEU A 375 -6.44 -8.01 -6.52
C LEU A 375 -5.88 -7.89 -5.10
N ASN A 376 -4.56 -7.87 -4.95
CA ASN A 376 -3.86 -7.77 -3.67
C ASN A 376 -3.45 -6.34 -3.34
N ASP A 377 -3.25 -5.49 -4.35
CA ASP A 377 -2.94 -4.06 -4.21
C ASP A 377 -4.04 -3.19 -4.80
N ARG A 378 -4.89 -2.68 -3.90
CA ARG A 378 -6.08 -1.92 -4.27
C ARG A 378 -5.82 -0.43 -4.46
N SER A 379 -4.61 0.02 -4.16
CA SER A 379 -4.21 1.41 -4.36
C SER A 379 -3.82 1.70 -5.81
N VAL A 380 -3.68 0.65 -6.63
CA VAL A 380 -3.35 0.75 -8.05
C VAL A 380 -4.62 0.90 -8.90
N THR A 381 -4.70 1.96 -9.71
CA THR A 381 -5.77 2.12 -10.69
C THR A 381 -5.33 1.57 -12.04
N LEU A 382 -6.21 0.81 -12.70
CA LEU A 382 -5.97 0.20 -14.00
C LEU A 382 -6.91 0.79 -15.06
N GLN A 383 -6.36 1.29 -16.17
CA GLN A 383 -7.12 1.65 -17.36
C GLN A 383 -6.43 1.09 -18.62
N LYS A 384 -7.20 0.67 -19.62
CA LYS A 384 -6.64 0.22 -20.90
C LYS A 384 -6.18 1.42 -21.72
N GLU A 385 -5.01 1.31 -22.34
CA GLU A 385 -4.41 2.35 -23.15
C GLU A 385 -3.85 1.76 -24.45
N SER A 386 -3.78 2.56 -25.51
CA SER A 386 -3.18 2.18 -26.78
C SER A 386 -2.23 3.26 -27.26
N SER A 387 -1.07 2.86 -27.74
CA SER A 387 -0.04 3.70 -28.35
C SER A 387 0.14 3.30 -29.80
N GLU A 388 0.35 4.27 -30.69
CA GLU A 388 0.64 3.99 -32.10
C GLU A 388 1.98 3.26 -32.27
N ALA A 389 2.97 3.59 -31.43
CA ALA A 389 4.31 3.02 -31.50
C ALA A 389 4.45 1.69 -30.74
N LEU A 390 3.81 1.58 -29.57
CA LEU A 390 3.98 0.44 -28.66
C LEU A 390 2.77 -0.51 -28.64
N GLY A 391 1.71 -0.23 -29.38
CA GLY A 391 0.51 -1.07 -29.43
C GLY A 391 -0.36 -0.96 -28.18
N ALA A 392 -1.01 -2.06 -27.80
CA ALA A 392 -1.95 -2.09 -26.68
C ALA A 392 -1.22 -2.27 -25.34
N GLY A 393 -1.65 -1.51 -24.33
CA GLY A 393 -1.07 -1.54 -22.99
C GLY A 393 -2.05 -1.05 -21.91
N TRP A 394 -1.50 -0.64 -20.78
CA TRP A 394 -2.27 -0.18 -19.63
C TRP A 394 -1.70 1.08 -19.03
N ARG A 395 -2.60 1.97 -18.62
CA ARG A 395 -2.31 3.10 -17.76
C ARG A 395 -2.47 2.65 -16.31
N LEU A 396 -1.39 2.66 -15.56
CA LEU A 396 -1.34 2.31 -14.14
C LEU A 396 -1.20 3.58 -13.30
N GLY A 397 -2.00 3.71 -12.27
CA GLY A 397 -1.91 4.80 -11.30
C GLY A 397 -1.42 4.30 -9.94
N PHE A 398 -0.47 5.01 -9.35
CA PHE A 398 0.21 4.68 -8.10
C PHE A 398 0.14 5.83 -7.09
N LEU A 399 0.26 5.48 -5.80
CA LEU A 399 0.38 6.43 -4.68
C LEU A 399 1.68 7.26 -4.71
N GLY A 400 2.74 6.74 -5.33
CA GLY A 400 4.07 7.36 -5.30
C GLY A 400 5.06 6.62 -6.20
N THR A 401 6.27 7.16 -6.29
CA THR A 401 7.33 6.62 -7.17
C THR A 401 7.92 5.32 -6.63
N LEU A 402 8.09 5.16 -5.30
CA LEU A 402 8.57 3.88 -4.75
C LEU A 402 7.52 2.79 -4.98
N HIS A 403 6.24 3.10 -4.75
CA HIS A 403 5.15 2.17 -4.99
C HIS A 403 5.13 1.69 -6.46
N CYS A 404 5.31 2.60 -7.43
CA CYS A 404 5.48 2.24 -8.84
C CYS A 404 6.66 1.27 -9.06
N SER A 405 7.84 1.57 -8.50
CA SER A 405 9.03 0.73 -8.68
C SER A 405 8.90 -0.67 -8.05
N VAL A 406 8.18 -0.78 -6.91
CA VAL A 406 7.93 -2.06 -6.24
C VAL A 406 6.95 -2.89 -7.05
N PHE A 407 5.91 -2.26 -7.60
CA PHE A 407 4.95 -2.92 -8.47
C PHE A 407 5.60 -3.43 -9.76
N GLU A 408 6.49 -2.63 -10.35
CA GLU A 408 7.29 -3.00 -11.54
C GLU A 408 8.16 -4.23 -11.28
N ASP A 409 8.95 -4.23 -10.21
CA ASP A 409 9.81 -5.36 -9.84
C ASP A 409 8.97 -6.61 -9.57
N ARG A 410 7.84 -6.45 -8.88
CA ARG A 410 6.93 -7.55 -8.57
C ARG A 410 6.36 -8.18 -9.85
N LEU A 411 5.95 -7.36 -10.81
CA LEU A 411 5.43 -7.84 -12.09
C LEU A 411 6.51 -8.56 -12.91
N ARG A 412 7.76 -8.09 -12.87
CA ARG A 412 8.91 -8.76 -13.50
C ARG A 412 9.26 -10.10 -12.83
N GLN A 413 9.26 -10.14 -11.50
CA GLN A 413 9.67 -11.33 -10.74
C GLN A 413 8.59 -12.41 -10.70
N GLU A 414 7.35 -12.05 -10.35
CA GLU A 414 6.26 -13.02 -10.16
C GLU A 414 5.73 -13.57 -11.49
N HIS A 415 5.74 -12.75 -12.54
CA HIS A 415 5.13 -13.09 -13.83
C HIS A 415 6.11 -13.11 -15.01
N GLY A 416 7.40 -12.80 -14.79
CA GLY A 416 8.41 -12.85 -15.85
C GLY A 416 8.15 -11.89 -17.01
N ALA A 417 7.28 -10.89 -16.83
CA ALA A 417 6.82 -10.05 -17.93
C ALA A 417 7.93 -9.10 -18.39
N SER A 418 8.25 -9.13 -19.69
CA SER A 418 9.11 -8.14 -20.32
C SER A 418 8.24 -6.92 -20.67
N LEU A 419 8.47 -5.82 -19.95
CA LEU A 419 7.60 -4.65 -19.98
C LEU A 419 8.38 -3.35 -20.15
N ILE A 420 7.82 -2.48 -20.98
CA ILE A 420 8.25 -1.11 -21.21
C ILE A 420 7.33 -0.20 -20.39
N ILE A 421 7.91 0.52 -19.43
CA ILE A 421 7.20 1.54 -18.65
C ILE A 421 7.62 2.92 -19.12
N THR A 422 6.64 3.77 -19.40
CA THR A 422 6.89 5.17 -19.73
C THR A 422 7.22 5.97 -18.47
N PRO A 423 7.93 7.10 -18.61
CA PRO A 423 8.10 8.04 -17.51
C PRO A 423 6.76 8.42 -16.85
N PRO A 424 6.73 8.64 -15.53
CA PRO A 424 5.53 9.02 -14.83
C PRO A 424 5.04 10.39 -15.30
N THR A 425 3.74 10.50 -15.52
CA THR A 425 3.08 11.72 -16.02
C THR A 425 1.86 12.05 -15.16
N VAL A 426 1.54 13.34 -15.12
CA VAL A 426 0.49 13.92 -14.26
C VAL A 426 -0.67 14.40 -15.14
N PRO A 427 -1.94 14.20 -14.74
CA PRO A 427 -3.08 14.69 -15.50
C PRO A 427 -3.17 16.22 -15.52
N PHE A 428 -3.74 16.78 -16.58
CA PHE A 428 -4.06 18.20 -16.70
C PHE A 428 -5.54 18.42 -17.03
N LYS A 429 -6.08 19.58 -16.70
CA LYS A 429 -7.48 19.93 -16.95
C LYS A 429 -7.55 20.98 -18.05
N VAL A 430 -8.37 20.71 -19.06
CA VAL A 430 -8.66 21.62 -20.18
C VAL A 430 -10.04 22.22 -19.97
N ILE A 431 -10.12 23.54 -19.98
CA ILE A 431 -11.36 24.30 -20.08
C ILE A 431 -11.50 24.74 -21.53
N TRP A 432 -12.54 24.25 -22.19
CA TRP A 432 -12.85 24.60 -23.58
C TRP A 432 -13.54 25.97 -23.64
N ASN A 433 -13.46 26.66 -24.77
CA ASN A 433 -14.20 27.91 -25.02
C ASN A 433 -15.73 27.74 -24.87
N THR A 434 -16.24 26.51 -24.94
CA THR A 434 -17.64 26.15 -24.70
C THR A 434 -18.02 26.10 -23.22
N GLY A 435 -17.06 26.25 -22.31
CA GLY A 435 -17.24 26.08 -20.86
C GLY A 435 -17.23 24.63 -20.39
N LYS A 436 -17.08 23.65 -21.28
CA LYS A 436 -16.89 22.25 -20.90
C LYS A 436 -15.52 22.08 -20.25
N GLU A 437 -15.45 21.24 -19.22
CA GLU A 437 -14.20 20.87 -18.57
C GLU A 437 -13.87 19.40 -18.87
N THR A 438 -12.62 19.11 -19.24
CA THR A 438 -12.15 17.74 -19.46
C THR A 438 -10.80 17.54 -18.82
N ILE A 439 -10.67 16.48 -18.00
CA ILE A 439 -9.39 16.06 -17.43
C ILE A 439 -8.75 15.10 -18.43
N ILE A 440 -7.55 15.43 -18.87
CA ILE A 440 -6.77 14.64 -19.81
C ILE A 440 -5.61 14.00 -19.04
N GLN A 441 -5.56 12.67 -19.08
CA GLN A 441 -4.53 11.88 -18.39
C GLN A 441 -3.40 11.45 -19.33
N ASN A 442 -3.71 11.27 -20.62
CA ASN A 442 -2.74 10.88 -21.64
C ASN A 442 -2.23 12.11 -22.40
N PRO A 443 -0.90 12.38 -22.39
CA PRO A 443 -0.29 13.46 -23.17
C PRO A 443 -0.58 13.41 -24.68
N ALA A 444 -0.81 12.24 -25.27
CA ALA A 444 -1.15 12.10 -26.69
C ALA A 444 -2.47 12.80 -27.05
N LEU A 445 -3.43 12.83 -26.13
CA LEU A 445 -4.73 13.49 -26.29
C LEU A 445 -4.68 15.00 -26.03
N PHE A 446 -3.49 15.57 -25.84
CA PHE A 446 -3.34 17.01 -25.71
C PHE A 446 -3.89 17.71 -26.97
N PRO A 447 -4.65 18.81 -26.82
CA PRO A 447 -5.25 19.51 -27.94
C PRO A 447 -4.21 20.29 -28.76
N ASP A 448 -3.41 19.58 -29.55
CA ASP A 448 -2.42 20.14 -30.48
C ASP A 448 -3.06 20.48 -31.84
N GLY A 449 -2.43 21.41 -32.57
CA GLY A 449 -2.83 21.86 -33.92
C GLY A 449 -3.66 23.15 -33.93
N ASP A 450 -3.78 23.77 -35.12
CA ASP A 450 -4.41 25.09 -35.32
C ASP A 450 -5.88 25.13 -34.85
N GLU A 451 -6.61 24.03 -35.06
CA GLU A 451 -8.02 23.92 -34.63
C GLU A 451 -8.20 23.51 -33.16
N GLY A 452 -7.23 22.78 -32.59
CA GLY A 452 -7.28 22.26 -31.22
C GLY A 452 -6.94 23.36 -30.21
N SER A 453 -5.81 24.03 -30.43
CA SER A 453 -5.31 25.13 -29.60
C SER A 453 -6.28 26.31 -29.54
N SER A 454 -6.90 26.67 -30.68
CA SER A 454 -7.89 27.76 -30.77
C SER A 454 -9.18 27.49 -29.98
N LYS A 455 -9.50 26.23 -29.65
CA LYS A 455 -10.70 25.85 -28.89
C LYS A 455 -10.47 25.82 -27.38
N VAL A 456 -9.23 25.92 -26.93
CA VAL A 456 -8.86 25.91 -25.51
C VAL A 456 -8.96 27.31 -24.93
N ALA A 457 -9.76 27.47 -23.88
CA ALA A 457 -9.83 28.72 -23.12
C ALA A 457 -8.72 28.80 -22.09
N GLU A 458 -8.50 27.69 -21.37
CA GLU A 458 -7.55 27.62 -20.27
C GLU A 458 -7.05 26.20 -20.04
N LEU A 459 -5.76 26.09 -19.75
CA LEU A 459 -5.12 24.88 -19.25
C LEU A 459 -4.83 25.04 -17.76
N GLN A 460 -5.14 24.00 -16.99
CA GLN A 460 -4.91 23.96 -15.56
C GLN A 460 -4.10 22.73 -15.17
N GLU A 461 -3.13 22.92 -14.28
CA GLU A 461 -2.36 21.85 -13.67
C GLU A 461 -2.86 21.59 -12.23
N PRO A 462 -2.73 20.36 -11.73
CA PRO A 462 -3.11 20.03 -10.36
C PRO A 462 -2.03 20.49 -9.38
N TYR A 463 -2.47 21.12 -8.31
CA TYR A 463 -1.62 21.54 -7.19
C TYR A 463 -1.93 20.69 -5.96
N VAL A 464 -0.91 20.47 -5.14
CA VAL A 464 -1.05 19.80 -3.85
C VAL A 464 -0.57 20.70 -2.73
N GLU A 465 -1.26 20.65 -1.58
CA GLU A 465 -0.78 21.21 -0.33
C GLU A 465 0.19 20.22 0.29
N ALA A 466 1.47 20.43 0.04
CA ALA A 466 2.59 19.73 0.65
C ALA A 466 2.80 20.22 2.09
N THR A 467 2.56 19.36 3.08
CA THR A 467 2.95 19.55 4.47
C THR A 467 4.28 18.85 4.72
N ILE A 468 5.35 19.63 4.87
CA ILE A 468 6.71 19.15 5.09
C ILE A 468 7.06 19.33 6.56
N THR A 469 7.38 18.24 7.27
CA THR A 469 7.83 18.30 8.67
C THR A 469 9.30 17.93 8.76
N MET A 470 10.10 18.79 9.37
CA MET A 470 11.56 18.65 9.43
C MET A 470 12.16 19.38 10.64
N PRO A 471 13.41 19.07 11.02
CA PRO A 471 14.16 19.88 11.98
C PRO A 471 14.48 21.28 11.44
N GLU A 472 14.54 22.28 12.33
CA GLU A 472 14.83 23.69 11.97
C GLU A 472 16.13 23.86 11.16
N GLU A 473 17.14 23.03 11.44
CA GLU A 473 18.46 23.06 10.79
C GLU A 473 18.39 22.95 9.25
N TYR A 474 17.35 22.29 8.71
CA TYR A 474 17.20 22.03 7.28
C TYR A 474 16.24 23.01 6.59
N LEU A 475 15.59 23.91 7.34
CA LEU A 475 14.53 24.79 6.86
C LEU A 475 14.94 25.59 5.61
N GLY A 476 16.12 26.23 5.64
CA GLY A 476 16.58 27.07 4.53
C GLY A 476 16.75 26.30 3.22
N LYS A 477 17.31 25.08 3.27
CA LYS A 477 17.51 24.23 2.09
C LYS A 477 16.18 23.75 1.50
N VAL A 478 15.19 23.48 2.36
CA VAL A 478 13.87 23.02 1.89
C VAL A 478 13.07 24.15 1.28
N ILE A 479 13.16 25.37 1.81
CA ILE A 479 12.55 26.56 1.19
C ILE A 479 13.10 26.77 -0.22
N GLU A 480 14.44 26.76 -0.38
CA GLU A 480 15.09 26.89 -1.68
C GLU A 480 14.62 25.79 -2.66
N LEU A 481 14.56 24.54 -2.20
CA LEU A 481 14.05 23.42 -3.01
C LEU A 481 12.59 23.64 -3.42
N CYS A 482 11.72 24.11 -2.52
CA CYS A 482 10.33 24.37 -2.84
C CYS A 482 10.19 25.52 -3.85
N GLU A 483 10.98 26.59 -3.71
CA GLU A 483 10.96 27.74 -4.62
C GLU A 483 11.43 27.36 -6.03
N VAL A 484 12.51 26.57 -6.16
CA VAL A 484 12.99 26.03 -7.45
C VAL A 484 11.90 25.22 -8.15
N ASN A 485 11.05 24.53 -7.40
CA ASN A 485 9.95 23.69 -7.92
C ASN A 485 8.60 24.42 -7.99
N ARG A 486 8.60 25.76 -8.12
CA ARG A 486 7.38 26.61 -8.24
C ARG A 486 6.42 26.50 -7.04
N GLY A 487 6.94 26.15 -5.87
CA GLY A 487 6.18 26.06 -4.63
C GLY A 487 5.81 27.42 -4.07
N ILE A 488 4.57 27.57 -3.61
CA ILE A 488 4.07 28.79 -2.96
C ILE A 488 3.90 28.51 -1.47
N GLN A 489 4.69 29.17 -0.63
CA GLN A 489 4.59 29.05 0.82
C GLN A 489 3.20 29.48 1.32
N GLN A 490 2.57 28.65 2.15
CA GLN A 490 1.29 28.95 2.80
C GLN A 490 1.48 29.29 4.28
N SER A 491 2.17 28.43 5.01
CA SER A 491 2.40 28.62 6.45
C SER A 491 3.71 28.00 6.91
N LEU A 492 4.26 28.57 7.98
CA LEU A 492 5.43 28.05 8.68
C LEU A 492 5.10 28.08 10.18
N ASN A 493 5.07 26.89 10.80
CA ASN A 493 4.75 26.73 12.22
C ASN A 493 5.84 25.92 12.91
N PHE A 494 6.27 26.37 14.08
CA PHE A 494 7.15 25.61 14.96
C PHE A 494 6.28 24.72 15.84
N PHE A 495 6.42 23.39 15.73
CA PHE A 495 5.68 22.44 16.55
C PHE A 495 6.35 22.25 17.92
N THR A 496 7.68 22.16 17.91
CA THR A 496 8.55 22.16 19.09
C THR A 496 9.73 23.09 18.84
N SER A 497 10.60 23.28 19.84
CA SER A 497 11.83 24.09 19.69
C SER A 497 12.80 23.56 18.63
N THR A 498 12.60 22.34 18.13
CA THR A 498 13.48 21.69 17.15
C THR A 498 12.77 21.32 15.85
N GLN A 499 11.43 21.28 15.81
CA GLN A 499 10.67 20.87 14.63
C GLN A 499 9.82 21.97 14.02
N VAL A 500 9.90 22.04 12.69
CA VAL A 500 9.17 22.96 11.84
C VAL A 500 8.22 22.18 10.94
N ILE A 501 6.97 22.63 10.90
CA ILE A 501 5.96 22.20 9.94
C ILE A 501 5.80 23.32 8.92
N LEU A 502 6.11 23.00 7.68
CA LEU A 502 6.12 23.92 6.55
C LEU A 502 5.03 23.49 5.56
N LYS A 503 4.08 24.37 5.25
CA LYS A 503 3.04 24.10 4.25
C LYS A 503 3.34 24.88 2.97
N TYR A 504 3.41 24.18 1.85
CA TYR A 504 3.60 24.72 0.52
C TYR A 504 2.52 24.22 -0.44
N LEU A 505 2.14 25.06 -1.38
CA LEU A 505 1.37 24.63 -2.55
C LEU A 505 2.36 24.36 -3.69
N VAL A 506 2.50 23.10 -4.09
CA VAL A 506 3.45 22.66 -5.11
C VAL A 506 2.69 22.04 -6.29
N PRO A 507 3.10 22.28 -7.55
CA PRO A 507 2.55 21.56 -8.69
C PRO A 507 2.84 20.06 -8.57
N LEU A 508 1.83 19.22 -8.82
CA LEU A 508 2.00 17.77 -8.69
C LEU A 508 3.05 17.23 -9.68
N ALA A 509 3.18 17.83 -10.87
CA ALA A 509 4.21 17.46 -11.86
C ALA A 509 5.63 17.53 -11.30
N GLN A 510 5.93 18.57 -10.51
CA GLN A 510 7.24 18.75 -9.89
C GLN A 510 7.48 17.74 -8.78
N LEU A 511 6.42 17.36 -8.04
CA LEU A 511 6.52 16.36 -6.98
C LEU A 511 6.89 14.97 -7.54
N VAL A 512 6.45 14.67 -8.76
CA VAL A 512 6.75 13.41 -9.48
C VAL A 512 8.16 13.40 -10.08
N ASP A 513 8.72 14.55 -10.50
CA ASP A 513 10.08 14.68 -11.08
C ASP A 513 11.18 14.73 -10.00
N ASP A 514 11.22 13.66 -9.20
CA ASP A 514 12.23 13.39 -8.15
C ASP A 514 12.31 14.43 -7.01
N PHE A 515 11.23 15.18 -6.77
CA PHE A 515 11.19 16.11 -5.61
C PHE A 515 11.44 15.40 -4.29
N PHE A 516 10.87 14.21 -4.12
CA PHE A 516 11.00 13.43 -2.91
C PHE A 516 12.45 12.95 -2.68
N GLY A 517 13.16 12.53 -3.74
CA GLY A 517 14.57 12.18 -3.68
C GLY A 517 15.43 13.39 -3.32
N LYS A 518 15.21 14.53 -3.98
CA LYS A 518 15.90 15.79 -3.69
C LYS A 518 15.64 16.28 -2.25
N LEU A 519 14.41 16.20 -1.77
CA LEU A 519 14.02 16.60 -0.41
C LEU A 519 14.73 15.74 0.64
N LYS A 520 14.74 14.41 0.45
CA LYS A 520 15.49 13.50 1.31
C LYS A 520 16.99 13.77 1.26
N GLY A 521 17.56 13.98 0.07
CA GLY A 521 18.97 14.33 -0.09
C GLY A 521 19.34 15.62 0.68
N ALA A 522 18.53 16.67 0.53
CA ALA A 522 18.75 17.97 1.17
C ALA A 522 18.65 17.91 2.70
N THR A 523 17.76 17.05 3.22
CA THR A 523 17.46 16.93 4.66
C THR A 523 18.09 15.71 5.31
N ARG A 524 18.97 14.97 4.62
CA ARG A 524 19.52 13.69 5.08
C ARG A 524 18.43 12.69 5.51
N GLY A 525 17.27 12.79 4.86
CA GLY A 525 16.08 12.00 5.12
C GLY A 525 15.12 12.61 6.12
N TYR A 526 15.52 13.56 6.99
CA TYR A 526 14.73 14.06 8.13
C TYR A 526 13.41 14.74 7.77
N ALA A 527 13.30 15.28 6.56
CA ALA A 527 12.03 15.80 6.11
C ALA A 527 11.06 14.67 5.76
N SER A 528 9.89 14.71 6.38
CA SER A 528 8.71 14.00 5.91
C SER A 528 7.88 14.93 5.05
N LEU A 529 7.30 14.38 3.98
CA LEU A 529 6.42 15.09 3.07
C LEU A 529 5.08 14.37 3.09
N ASP A 530 4.05 15.09 3.52
CA ASP A 530 2.66 14.73 3.33
C ASP A 530 2.07 15.67 2.28
N TYR A 531 1.06 15.25 1.53
CA TYR A 531 0.43 16.15 0.59
C TYR A 531 -1.04 15.85 0.39
N GLU A 532 -1.84 16.91 0.27
CA GLU A 532 -3.29 16.84 0.06
C GLU A 532 -3.64 17.54 -1.26
N ASP A 533 -4.74 17.12 -1.91
CA ASP A 533 -5.21 17.76 -3.14
C ASP A 533 -5.62 19.22 -2.84
N ALA A 534 -4.99 20.17 -3.52
CA ALA A 534 -5.27 21.60 -3.40
C ALA A 534 -5.95 22.18 -4.65
N GLY A 535 -6.47 21.29 -5.51
CA GLY A 535 -7.26 21.64 -6.69
C GLY A 535 -6.44 22.08 -7.90
N TRP A 536 -7.15 22.66 -8.87
CA TRP A 536 -6.61 22.98 -10.19
C TRP A 536 -6.23 24.46 -10.29
N ARG A 537 -5.08 24.74 -10.90
CA ARG A 537 -4.61 26.12 -11.13
C ARG A 537 -4.19 26.34 -12.56
N LYS A 538 -4.48 27.55 -13.05
CA LYS A 538 -4.08 27.99 -14.39
C LYS A 538 -2.58 27.89 -14.58
N SER A 539 -2.14 27.26 -15.67
CA SER A 539 -0.74 27.16 -16.04
C SER A 539 -0.52 27.14 -17.55
N GLN A 540 0.68 27.50 -17.99
CA GLN A 540 1.06 27.48 -19.40
C GLN A 540 1.68 26.13 -19.77
N ILE A 541 0.81 25.13 -19.90
CA ILE A 541 1.21 23.76 -20.24
C ILE A 541 1.52 23.67 -21.74
N VAL A 542 2.67 23.08 -22.07
CA VAL A 542 3.14 22.77 -23.41
C VAL A 542 3.35 21.27 -23.53
N LYS A 543 3.12 20.71 -24.72
CA LYS A 543 3.46 19.32 -25.01
C LYS A 543 4.85 19.24 -25.62
N MET A 544 5.66 18.34 -25.11
CA MET A 544 6.93 17.94 -25.70
C MET A 544 6.80 16.55 -26.31
N GLN A 545 7.28 16.41 -27.54
CA GLN A 545 7.28 15.15 -28.27
C GLN A 545 8.68 14.87 -28.81
N LEU A 546 9.10 13.61 -28.71
CA LEU A 546 10.30 13.13 -29.39
C LEU A 546 9.91 12.62 -30.78
N LEU A 547 10.63 13.07 -31.80
CA LEU A 547 10.47 12.58 -33.16
C LEU A 547 11.63 11.64 -33.50
N VAL A 548 11.30 10.43 -33.93
CA VAL A 548 12.28 9.48 -34.46
C VAL A 548 12.03 9.42 -35.97
N ASN A 549 13.03 9.78 -36.77
CA ASN A 549 12.89 9.88 -38.23
C ASN A 549 11.69 10.75 -38.69
N LYS A 550 11.46 11.88 -37.99
CA LYS A 550 10.33 12.81 -38.23
C LYS A 550 8.94 12.23 -37.96
N VAL A 551 8.85 11.05 -37.36
CA VAL A 551 7.60 10.48 -36.88
C VAL A 551 7.51 10.72 -35.36
N PRO A 552 6.42 11.34 -34.86
CA PRO A 552 6.24 11.54 -33.43
C PRO A 552 6.08 10.20 -32.72
N VAL A 553 6.77 10.03 -31.59
CA VAL A 553 6.63 8.85 -30.72
C VAL A 553 5.76 9.21 -29.52
N ASP A 554 4.50 8.80 -29.58
CA ASP A 554 3.50 9.15 -28.54
C ASP A 554 3.85 8.59 -27.16
N ALA A 555 4.48 7.41 -27.10
CA ALA A 555 4.81 6.74 -25.84
C ALA A 555 5.77 7.54 -24.95
N VAL A 556 6.59 8.44 -25.53
CA VAL A 556 7.57 9.27 -24.80
C VAL A 556 7.10 10.74 -24.74
N SER A 557 5.91 11.03 -25.25
CA SER A 557 5.36 12.38 -25.20
C SER A 557 5.00 12.76 -23.76
N ARG A 558 5.33 14.00 -23.37
CA ARG A 558 5.05 14.52 -22.03
C ARG A 558 4.53 15.95 -22.09
N THR A 559 3.76 16.33 -21.07
CA THR A 559 3.31 17.70 -20.86
C THR A 559 4.19 18.37 -19.81
N ASP A 560 4.62 19.59 -20.09
CA ASP A 560 5.49 20.39 -19.22
C ASP A 560 5.02 21.85 -19.17
N VAL A 561 5.63 22.71 -18.36
CA VAL A 561 5.29 24.13 -18.26
C VAL A 561 6.40 24.99 -18.90
N ARG A 562 6.00 25.98 -19.71
CA ARG A 562 6.90 26.80 -20.54
C ARG A 562 8.03 27.54 -19.78
N GLY A 563 7.94 27.68 -18.47
CA GLY A 563 8.90 28.41 -17.62
C GLY A 563 9.93 27.53 -16.88
N ASP A 564 9.83 26.20 -16.94
CA ASP A 564 10.66 25.28 -16.14
C ASP A 564 12.05 24.99 -16.76
N TYR A 565 12.43 25.71 -17.82
CA TYR A 565 13.67 25.49 -18.57
C TYR A 565 14.67 26.65 -18.37
N PRO A 566 15.66 26.52 -17.49
CA PRO A 566 16.89 27.30 -17.57
C PRO A 566 17.68 26.80 -18.79
N GLY A 567 18.03 27.70 -19.71
CA GLY A 567 18.48 27.37 -21.08
C GLY A 567 19.61 26.34 -21.20
N ASP A 568 19.69 25.72 -22.39
CA ASP A 568 20.64 24.75 -22.97
C ASP A 568 21.15 23.57 -22.09
N GLY A 569 21.50 23.76 -20.82
CA GLY A 569 22.13 22.73 -19.98
C GLY A 569 21.17 21.75 -19.30
N GLY A 570 19.93 22.16 -18.98
CA GLY A 570 18.92 21.27 -18.37
C GLY A 570 18.20 20.36 -19.38
N GLU A 571 18.26 20.71 -20.66
CA GLU A 571 17.64 20.00 -21.78
C GLU A 571 18.49 18.83 -22.28
N GLU A 572 19.82 18.88 -22.12
CA GLU A 572 20.72 17.78 -22.46
C GLU A 572 20.62 16.63 -21.45
N ASP A 573 20.59 16.96 -20.15
CA ASP A 573 20.63 16.00 -19.05
C ASP A 573 19.35 15.15 -18.92
N ARG A 574 18.19 15.71 -19.31
CA ARG A 574 16.91 14.96 -19.34
C ARG A 574 16.73 14.15 -20.62
N CYS A 575 17.22 14.61 -21.77
CA CYS A 575 17.19 13.80 -22.98
C CYS A 575 18.20 12.64 -22.96
N ALA A 576 19.32 12.77 -22.26
CA ALA A 576 20.22 11.63 -22.04
C ALA A 576 19.54 10.46 -21.29
N ARG A 577 18.55 10.76 -20.43
CA ARG A 577 17.73 9.75 -19.76
C ARG A 577 16.67 9.15 -20.68
N ASP A 578 16.01 10.00 -21.48
CA ASP A 578 15.02 9.54 -22.48
C ASP A 578 15.69 8.66 -23.57
N ASP A 579 16.95 8.95 -23.91
CA ASP A 579 17.76 8.16 -24.85
C ASP A 579 18.09 6.75 -24.33
N GLN A 580 18.14 6.53 -23.02
CA GLN A 580 18.34 5.21 -22.39
C GLN A 580 17.05 4.37 -22.35
N ALA A 581 15.88 5.00 -22.50
CA ALA A 581 14.57 4.33 -22.45
C ALA A 581 14.11 3.78 -23.81
N VAL A 582 14.83 4.09 -24.90
CA VAL A 582 14.52 3.60 -26.25
C VAL A 582 15.23 2.24 -26.48
N PRO A 583 14.50 1.15 -26.76
CA PRO A 583 15.11 -0.18 -26.97
C PRO A 583 16.06 -0.21 -28.18
N GLU A 584 17.21 -0.90 -28.02
CA GLU A 584 18.34 -0.94 -28.97
C GLU A 584 17.97 -1.38 -30.40
N GLY A 585 16.83 -2.05 -30.61
CA GLY A 585 16.34 -2.46 -31.93
C GLY A 585 15.86 -1.32 -32.85
N CYS A 586 15.60 -0.13 -32.31
CA CYS A 586 15.28 1.08 -33.11
C CYS A 586 16.51 1.91 -33.49
N ALA A 587 17.71 1.52 -33.04
CA ALA A 587 18.94 2.32 -33.12
C ALA A 587 19.78 2.07 -34.39
N GLY A 588 19.16 1.67 -35.51
CA GLY A 588 19.82 1.62 -36.81
C GLY A 588 19.73 2.95 -37.55
N GLU A 589 20.84 3.70 -37.63
CA GLU A 589 21.04 4.90 -38.48
C GLU A 589 19.95 6.00 -38.39
N ALA A 590 19.47 6.36 -37.20
CA ALA A 590 18.52 7.46 -37.05
C ALA A 590 19.20 8.75 -36.54
N ALA A 591 19.22 9.80 -37.36
CA ALA A 591 19.49 11.17 -36.92
C ALA A 591 18.32 11.63 -36.03
N ARG A 592 18.60 11.89 -34.74
CA ARG A 592 17.62 12.34 -33.75
C ARG A 592 17.49 13.86 -33.81
N GLU A 593 16.32 14.38 -34.19
CA GLU A 593 16.00 15.82 -34.20
C GLU A 593 14.91 16.11 -33.16
N ARG A 594 15.08 17.19 -32.37
CA ARG A 594 14.08 17.66 -31.38
C ARG A 594 13.26 18.79 -31.99
N TYR A 595 11.93 18.80 -31.76
CA TYR A 595 11.07 19.88 -32.23
C TYR A 595 10.12 20.35 -31.12
N PHE A 596 10.17 21.65 -30.80
CA PHE A 596 9.19 22.31 -29.96
C PHE A 596 8.02 22.79 -30.82
N ALA A 597 6.81 22.34 -30.53
CA ALA A 597 5.60 22.87 -31.16
C ALA A 597 5.22 24.23 -30.54
N ALA A 598 5.93 25.29 -30.93
CA ALA A 598 5.56 26.69 -30.67
C ALA A 598 6.20 27.66 -31.68
N LYS A 599 6.20 27.33 -32.98
CA LYS A 599 6.82 28.17 -34.01
C LYS A 599 5.79 28.84 -34.94
N GLU A 600 5.11 29.86 -34.41
CA GLU A 600 4.38 30.83 -35.23
C GLU A 600 4.47 32.29 -34.71
N ALA A 601 5.61 32.68 -34.12
CA ALA A 601 5.80 34.07 -33.65
C ALA A 601 7.23 34.66 -33.79
N ALA A 602 8.16 34.01 -34.49
CA ALA A 602 9.46 34.61 -34.76
C ALA A 602 9.88 34.34 -36.22
N GLY A 603 9.72 35.36 -37.05
CA GLY A 603 10.26 35.39 -38.41
C GLY A 603 11.78 35.67 -38.44
N GLU A 604 12.32 35.58 -39.65
CA GLU A 604 13.70 35.85 -40.09
C GLU A 604 14.72 34.71 -39.86
N ALA A 605 15.61 34.35 -40.79
CA ALA A 605 15.79 34.67 -42.20
C ALA A 605 16.70 33.58 -42.79
N GLU A 606 16.38 33.09 -43.99
CA GLU A 606 17.29 32.26 -44.79
C GLU A 606 18.51 33.08 -45.25
N GLY A 607 19.69 32.48 -45.14
CA GLY A 607 20.91 32.98 -45.77
C GLY A 607 21.80 31.81 -46.17
N GLY A 608 21.72 31.41 -47.44
CA GLY A 608 22.53 30.33 -48.01
C GLY A 608 23.97 30.72 -48.32
N LYS A 609 24.79 29.68 -48.59
CA LYS A 609 26.04 29.58 -49.38
C LYS A 609 26.94 28.52 -48.72
N GLU A 610 27.76 27.71 -49.39
CA GLU A 610 27.99 27.29 -50.77
C GLU A 610 29.07 26.19 -50.67
N LYS A 611 29.14 25.30 -51.65
CA LYS A 611 30.00 24.10 -51.71
C LYS A 611 31.51 24.35 -51.52
N ALA A 612 32.21 23.35 -50.95
CA ALA A 612 33.59 23.03 -51.34
C ALA A 612 33.85 21.51 -51.22
N GLU A 613 34.08 20.88 -52.38
CA GLU A 613 34.62 19.53 -52.54
C GLU A 613 36.14 19.54 -52.26
N GLY A 614 36.67 18.44 -51.71
CA GLY A 614 38.11 18.20 -51.64
C GLY A 614 38.45 16.90 -50.91
N GLY A 615 38.76 15.85 -51.67
CA GLY A 615 39.14 14.54 -51.14
C GLY A 615 40.57 14.46 -50.61
N GLY A 616 40.83 13.41 -49.83
CA GLY A 616 42.16 13.02 -49.37
C GLY A 616 42.12 11.74 -48.54
N GLU A 617 42.93 10.76 -48.93
CA GLU A 617 42.95 9.37 -48.48
C GLU A 617 43.54 9.12 -47.07
N TYR A 618 43.29 7.90 -46.60
CA TYR A 618 43.68 7.21 -45.36
C TYR A 618 45.16 7.31 -44.92
N HIS A 619 45.38 7.34 -43.60
CA HIS A 619 46.41 6.52 -42.93
C HIS A 619 46.14 6.30 -41.42
N ASP A 620 46.40 5.06 -40.98
CA ASP A 620 46.35 4.51 -39.61
C ASP A 620 47.10 5.31 -38.53
N SER A 621 46.56 5.34 -37.30
CA SER A 621 47.11 4.61 -36.13
C SER A 621 46.75 5.24 -34.76
N ALA A 622 46.25 4.36 -33.87
CA ALA A 622 46.34 4.33 -32.40
C ALA A 622 46.43 5.64 -31.57
N GLY A 623 45.46 5.76 -30.65
CA GLY A 623 45.73 6.13 -29.26
C GLY A 623 45.30 7.53 -28.81
N GLY A 624 44.39 7.57 -27.83
CA GLY A 624 44.22 8.72 -26.93
C GLY A 624 42.89 9.45 -27.08
N PHE A 625 42.06 9.42 -26.02
CA PHE A 625 41.13 10.52 -25.71
C PHE A 625 41.88 11.87 -25.80
N PRO A 626 41.25 12.93 -26.32
CA PRO A 626 40.59 13.86 -25.39
C PRO A 626 39.29 14.49 -25.93
N GLU A 627 38.63 15.20 -25.01
CA GLU A 627 37.60 16.23 -25.19
C GLU A 627 37.64 16.96 -26.53
N VAL A 628 36.48 17.37 -27.05
CA VAL A 628 36.19 18.77 -27.45
C VAL A 628 34.72 18.90 -27.86
N LEU A 629 34.07 19.89 -27.25
CA LEU A 629 32.77 20.46 -27.62
C LEU A 629 32.63 20.68 -29.13
N GLY A 630 31.48 20.30 -29.69
CA GLY A 630 31.05 20.69 -31.02
C GLY A 630 29.62 21.18 -31.00
N LYS A 631 29.44 22.49 -30.73
CA LYS A 631 28.21 23.24 -31.04
C LYS A 631 27.80 22.96 -32.48
N VAL A 632 26.58 22.50 -32.70
CA VAL A 632 25.89 22.60 -33.99
C VAL A 632 24.47 23.08 -33.74
N VAL A 633 24.14 24.15 -34.46
CA VAL A 633 23.07 25.14 -34.33
C VAL A 633 21.65 24.57 -34.31
#